data_AF-A0A3N0YX56-F1
#
_entry.id   AF-A0A3N0YX56-F1
#
_cell.length_a   1.000
_cell.length_b   1.000
_cell.length_c   1.000
_cell.angle_alpha   90.00
_cell.angle_beta   90.00
_cell.angle_gamma   90.00
#
_symmetry.space_group_name_H-M   'P 1'
#
loop_
_entity.id
_entity.type
_entity.pdbx_description
1 polymer ?
#
loop_
_entity_poly.entity_id
_entity_poly.type
_entity_poly.pdbx_seq_one_letter_code
_entity_poly.pdbx_strand_id
1 'polypeptide(L)'
;MKCSAHLKYWSQITAPSLFFDIADDRVPRVWIVGSSIIRRLYAHICEQGLDRNLGLRCRITWEGRGGRLWEQLLPVLRSLRTKAPAPDILVIHLGGNSVCREGRNRLDFLREMKTDLAEVLRLLPRTRLLFSSILPRLNWRGQIARSAYGIERSRRWLNKRDCRLPGRETDALRSSLEHRPVASVQGWSPPEPRGE
;
A
#
# COMPACT_ATOMS: atom_id res chain seq x y z
N MET A 1 -18.59 21.79 7.97
CA MET A 1 -17.76 22.48 6.96
C MET A 1 -16.34 21.94 7.03
N LYS A 2 -15.85 21.56 5.84
CA LYS A 2 -14.45 21.50 5.36
C LYS A 2 -13.39 20.79 6.23
N CYS A 3 -13.03 19.60 5.74
CA CYS A 3 -11.67 19.28 5.30
C CYS A 3 -10.53 19.69 6.24
N SER A 4 -10.21 18.86 7.24
CA SER A 4 -8.93 18.97 7.97
C SER A 4 -8.32 17.61 8.32
N ALA A 5 -9.11 16.53 8.37
CA ALA A 5 -8.60 15.19 8.68
C ALA A 5 -7.79 14.54 7.55
N HIS A 6 -7.97 14.97 6.28
CA HIS A 6 -7.26 14.39 5.14
C HIS A 6 -5.86 15.00 4.92
N LEU A 7 -5.51 16.11 5.59
CA LEU A 7 -4.17 16.73 5.50
C LEU A 7 -3.26 16.34 6.69
N LYS A 8 -3.83 16.12 7.89
CA LYS A 8 -3.07 15.58 9.04
C LYS A 8 -2.57 14.14 8.84
N TYR A 9 -3.23 13.36 7.99
CA TYR A 9 -2.79 12.00 7.66
C TYR A 9 -1.53 11.97 6.78
N TRP A 10 -1.25 13.06 6.05
CA TRP A 10 -0.04 13.17 5.22
C TRP A 10 1.12 13.88 5.93
N SER A 11 0.86 14.66 6.99
CA SER A 11 1.90 15.35 7.76
C SER A 11 2.62 14.48 8.81
N GLN A 12 2.18 13.23 9.01
CA GLN A 12 2.81 12.29 9.96
C GLN A 12 3.72 11.24 9.29
N ILE A 13 3.94 11.36 7.97
CA ILE A 13 4.83 10.46 7.21
C ILE A 13 6.29 10.94 7.23
N THR A 14 6.58 12.12 7.76
CA THR A 14 7.95 12.60 8.01
C THR A 14 8.47 12.06 9.34
N ALA A 15 8.72 10.74 9.39
CA ALA A 15 9.69 10.20 10.32
C ALA A 15 11.08 10.24 9.64
N PRO A 16 12.06 10.98 10.19
CA PRO A 16 13.44 10.99 9.69
C PRO A 16 14.12 9.62 9.69
N SER A 17 13.53 8.60 10.32
CA SER A 17 14.03 7.23 10.40
C SER A 17 13.48 6.27 9.33
N LEU A 18 12.62 6.75 8.43
CA LEU A 18 12.20 6.06 7.19
C LEU A 18 13.03 6.49 5.98
N PHE A 19 14.02 7.37 6.19
CA PHE A 19 14.98 7.72 5.17
C PHE A 19 15.75 6.45 4.81
N PHE A 20 15.72 6.12 3.53
CA PHE A 20 16.76 5.29 2.95
C PHE A 20 18.12 5.71 3.54
N ASP A 21 19.01 4.75 3.79
CA ASP A 21 20.41 5.00 3.47
C ASP A 21 20.51 5.17 1.95
N ILE A 22 20.01 6.30 1.41
CA ILE A 22 20.44 6.88 0.14
C ILE A 22 21.80 7.49 0.50
N ALA A 23 22.76 6.62 0.80
CA ALA A 23 24.16 6.93 0.55
C ALA A 23 24.48 6.77 -0.96
N ASP A 24 23.49 6.39 -1.76
CA ASP A 24 23.56 6.13 -3.19
C ASP A 24 22.65 7.16 -3.91
N ASP A 25 23.23 8.11 -4.65
CA ASP A 25 22.55 9.18 -5.41
C ASP A 25 21.51 8.70 -6.45
N ARG A 26 21.30 7.38 -6.55
CA ARG A 26 20.39 6.75 -7.49
C ARG A 26 18.92 7.09 -7.24
N VAL A 27 18.19 7.27 -8.34
CA VAL A 27 16.74 7.43 -8.35
C VAL A 27 16.06 6.07 -8.12
N PRO A 28 15.28 5.87 -7.02
CA PRO A 28 14.65 4.58 -6.73
C PRO A 28 13.67 4.14 -7.82
N ARG A 29 13.63 2.84 -8.10
CA ARG A 29 12.68 2.22 -9.03
C ARG A 29 11.52 1.64 -8.25
N VAL A 30 10.32 2.01 -8.66
CA VAL A 30 9.08 1.59 -8.02
C VAL A 30 8.25 0.83 -9.04
N TRP A 31 7.79 -0.37 -8.70
CA TRP A 31 6.75 -1.05 -9.47
C TRP A 31 5.43 -0.94 -8.73
N ILE A 32 4.38 -0.50 -9.43
CA ILE A 32 3.01 -0.49 -8.90
C ILE A 32 2.20 -1.52 -9.67
N VAL A 33 1.90 -2.63 -9.02
CA VAL A 33 1.12 -3.73 -9.60
C VAL A 33 -0.29 -3.67 -9.05
N GLY A 34 -1.30 -3.65 -9.93
CA GLY A 34 -2.67 -3.66 -9.48
C GLY A 34 -3.71 -4.01 -10.52
N SER A 35 -4.96 -3.81 -10.11
CA SER A 35 -6.12 -4.14 -10.93
C SER A 35 -6.63 -2.94 -11.76
N SER A 36 -7.94 -2.81 -11.93
CA SER A 36 -8.57 -1.72 -12.69
C SER A 36 -8.36 -0.34 -12.08
N ILE A 37 -8.13 -0.25 -10.77
CA ILE A 37 -7.88 1.04 -10.09
C ILE A 37 -6.55 1.62 -10.55
N ILE A 38 -5.47 0.85 -10.50
CA ILE A 38 -4.15 1.28 -10.97
C ILE A 38 -4.17 1.54 -12.48
N ARG A 39 -4.84 0.69 -13.27
CA ARG A 39 -5.01 0.94 -14.71
C ARG A 39 -5.66 2.29 -15.00
N ARG A 40 -6.75 2.61 -14.31
CA ARG A 40 -7.49 3.86 -14.50
C ARG A 40 -6.72 5.06 -13.97
N LEU A 41 -6.03 4.92 -12.84
CA LEU A 41 -5.18 5.97 -12.30
C LEU A 41 -4.07 6.34 -13.31
N TYR A 42 -3.39 5.34 -13.85
CA TYR A 42 -2.35 5.59 -14.86
C TYR A 42 -2.92 6.19 -16.15
N ALA A 43 -4.07 5.70 -16.63
CA ALA A 43 -4.74 6.31 -17.78
C ALA A 43 -5.09 7.78 -17.54
N HIS A 44 -5.65 8.10 -16.36
CA HIS A 44 -5.97 9.47 -15.97
C HIS A 44 -4.73 10.37 -15.90
N ILE A 45 -3.62 9.88 -15.33
CA ILE A 45 -2.34 10.61 -15.31
C ILE A 45 -1.90 10.96 -16.73
N CYS A 46 -1.96 10.00 -17.65
CA CYS A 46 -1.60 10.22 -19.05
C CYS A 46 -2.55 11.20 -19.76
N GLU A 47 -3.86 11.05 -19.57
CA GLU A 47 -4.89 11.92 -20.18
C GLU A 47 -4.78 13.37 -19.71
N GLN A 48 -4.43 13.58 -18.44
CA GLN A 48 -4.29 14.91 -17.84
C GLN A 48 -2.88 15.51 -17.99
N GLY A 49 -1.94 14.79 -18.62
CA GLY A 49 -0.55 15.24 -18.75
C GLY A 49 0.18 15.40 -17.40
N LEU A 50 -0.24 14.66 -16.37
CA LEU A 50 0.39 14.72 -15.05
C LEU A 50 1.72 13.95 -15.04
N ASP A 51 2.58 14.29 -14.08
CA ASP A 51 3.82 13.54 -13.88
C ASP A 51 3.53 12.08 -13.53
N ARG A 52 4.11 11.18 -14.33
CA ARG A 52 4.01 9.73 -14.17
C ARG A 52 4.68 9.23 -12.89
N ASN A 53 5.55 10.02 -12.29
CA ASN A 53 6.18 9.73 -11.01
C ASN A 53 5.48 10.44 -9.83
N LEU A 54 4.31 11.03 -10.05
CA LEU A 54 3.50 11.70 -9.02
C LEU A 54 4.23 12.86 -8.31
N GLY A 55 5.20 13.50 -8.98
CA GLY A 55 6.06 14.54 -8.40
C GLY A 55 7.15 13.99 -7.47
N LEU A 56 7.33 12.68 -7.41
CA LEU A 56 8.33 12.03 -6.57
C LEU A 56 9.63 11.83 -7.36
N ARG A 57 10.78 11.94 -6.67
CA ARG A 57 12.10 11.61 -7.23
C ARG A 57 12.30 10.09 -7.30
N CYS A 58 11.51 9.42 -8.12
CA CYS A 58 11.58 7.98 -8.37
C CYS A 58 11.22 7.67 -9.83
N ARG A 59 11.43 6.42 -10.26
CA ARG A 59 10.97 5.92 -11.56
C ARG A 59 9.86 4.90 -11.34
N ILE A 60 8.63 5.25 -11.70
CA ILE A 60 7.47 4.38 -11.50
C ILE A 60 7.15 3.57 -12.76
N THR A 61 7.12 2.25 -12.61
CA THR A 61 6.55 1.32 -13.60
C THR A 61 5.12 0.98 -13.19
N TRP A 62 4.16 1.33 -14.04
CA TRP A 62 2.74 1.12 -13.82
C TRP A 62 2.28 -0.18 -14.48
N GLU A 63 1.86 -1.16 -13.67
CA GLU A 63 1.36 -2.46 -14.13
C GLU A 63 -0.07 -2.70 -13.61
N GLY A 64 -1.03 -2.00 -14.24
CA GLY A 64 -2.46 -2.08 -13.92
C GLY A 64 -3.25 -2.82 -15.00
N ARG A 65 -4.00 -3.88 -14.64
CA ARG A 65 -4.90 -4.58 -15.58
C ARG A 65 -6.30 -4.80 -15.00
N GLY A 66 -7.33 -4.58 -15.81
CA GLY A 66 -8.71 -4.81 -15.41
C GLY A 66 -8.96 -6.26 -14.96
N GLY A 67 -9.78 -6.45 -13.92
CA GLY A 67 -10.19 -7.78 -13.45
C GLY A 67 -9.10 -8.62 -12.79
N ARG A 68 -7.86 -8.11 -12.63
CA ARG A 68 -6.74 -8.89 -12.13
C ARG A 68 -7.03 -9.51 -10.77
N LEU A 69 -6.78 -10.82 -10.67
CA LEU A 69 -6.89 -11.63 -9.46
C LEU A 69 -5.53 -11.70 -8.75
N TRP A 70 -5.55 -12.10 -7.48
CA TRP A 70 -4.36 -12.29 -6.65
C TRP A 70 -3.39 -13.31 -7.23
N GLU A 71 -3.92 -14.42 -7.72
CA GLU A 71 -3.22 -15.56 -8.32
C GLU A 71 -2.33 -15.15 -9.52
N GLN A 72 -2.62 -13.99 -10.11
CA GLN A 72 -1.89 -13.45 -11.25
C GLN A 72 -0.69 -12.59 -10.83
N LEU A 73 -0.48 -12.33 -9.53
CA LEU A 73 0.63 -11.52 -9.02
C LEU A 73 1.99 -12.09 -9.43
N LEU A 74 2.27 -13.35 -9.10
CA LEU A 74 3.57 -13.97 -9.39
C LEU A 74 3.86 -14.07 -10.90
N PRO A 75 2.93 -14.53 -11.76
CA PRO A 75 3.12 -14.49 -13.22
C PRO A 75 3.47 -13.10 -13.75
N VAL A 76 2.79 -12.06 -13.24
CA VAL A 76 3.03 -10.67 -13.64
C VAL A 76 4.42 -10.21 -13.23
N LEU A 77 4.83 -10.47 -11.98
CA LEU A 77 6.15 -10.06 -11.51
C LEU A 77 7.28 -10.77 -12.27
N ARG A 78 7.09 -12.06 -12.60
CA ARG A 78 8.02 -12.80 -13.45
C ARG A 78 8.12 -12.17 -14.84
N SER A 79 6.99 -11.79 -15.46
CA SER A 79 6.98 -11.10 -16.75
C SER A 79 7.56 -9.68 -16.69
N LEU A 80 7.33 -8.93 -15.61
CA LEU A 80 7.94 -7.60 -15.45
C LEU A 80 9.45 -7.70 -15.34
N ARG A 81 9.97 -8.70 -14.64
CA ARG A 81 11.42 -8.91 -14.47
C ARG A 81 12.15 -9.22 -15.77
N THR A 82 11.45 -9.73 -16.80
CA THR A 82 12.05 -9.91 -18.14
C THR A 82 12.07 -8.61 -18.96
N LYS A 83 11.30 -7.59 -18.56
CA LYS A 83 11.08 -6.35 -19.33
C LYS A 83 11.70 -5.12 -18.67
N ALA A 84 11.90 -5.17 -17.36
CA ALA A 84 12.40 -4.07 -16.57
C ALA A 84 13.35 -4.58 -15.46
N PRO A 85 14.34 -3.78 -15.07
CA PRO A 85 15.17 -4.08 -13.91
C PRO A 85 14.34 -4.23 -12.63
N ALA A 86 14.80 -5.09 -11.73
CA ALA A 86 14.14 -5.32 -10.44
C ALA A 86 13.92 -3.99 -9.68
N PRO A 87 12.75 -3.80 -9.04
CA PRO A 87 12.45 -2.55 -8.35
C PRO A 87 13.14 -2.50 -6.99
N ASP A 88 13.36 -1.29 -6.50
CA ASP A 88 13.77 -1.08 -5.12
C ASP A 88 12.54 -1.15 -4.19
N ILE A 89 11.37 -0.76 -4.71
CA ILE A 89 10.08 -0.81 -4.01
C ILE A 89 9.01 -1.46 -4.90
N LEU A 90 8.30 -2.44 -4.38
CA LEU A 90 7.13 -3.05 -5.02
C LEU A 90 5.85 -2.70 -4.25
N VAL A 91 4.95 -1.95 -4.88
CA VAL A 91 3.62 -1.65 -4.37
C VAL A 91 2.60 -2.61 -4.98
N ILE A 92 1.88 -3.34 -4.12
CA ILE A 92 0.84 -4.30 -4.52
C ILE A 92 -0.53 -3.73 -4.16
N HIS A 93 -1.36 -3.52 -5.19
CA HIS A 93 -2.76 -3.12 -5.09
C HIS A 93 -3.68 -4.17 -5.73
N LEU A 94 -3.72 -5.35 -5.11
CA LEU A 94 -4.51 -6.51 -5.52
C LEU A 94 -5.33 -7.07 -4.35
N GLY A 95 -6.13 -8.10 -4.63
CA GLY A 95 -6.93 -8.83 -3.65
C GLY A 95 -8.41 -8.48 -3.67
N GLY A 96 -8.79 -7.25 -4.02
CA GLY A 96 -10.20 -6.83 -4.04
C GLY A 96 -11.11 -7.68 -4.94
N ASN A 97 -10.60 -8.19 -6.06
CA ASN A 97 -11.37 -9.10 -6.93
C ASN A 97 -11.37 -10.54 -6.41
N SER A 98 -10.30 -10.99 -5.75
CA SER A 98 -10.19 -12.35 -5.19
C SER A 98 -11.04 -12.53 -3.93
N VAL A 99 -11.23 -11.49 -3.13
CA VAL A 99 -12.13 -11.53 -1.95
C VAL A 99 -13.59 -11.73 -2.35
N CYS A 100 -13.98 -11.35 -3.57
CA CYS A 100 -15.33 -11.51 -4.09
C CYS A 100 -15.61 -12.91 -4.63
N ARG A 101 -14.58 -13.75 -4.78
CA ARG A 101 -14.71 -15.05 -5.42
C ARG A 101 -15.53 -16.01 -4.53
N GLU A 102 -16.52 -16.64 -5.13
CA GLU A 102 -17.39 -17.63 -4.48
C GLU A 102 -16.59 -18.82 -3.92
N GLY A 103 -17.07 -19.39 -2.81
CA GLY A 103 -16.45 -20.55 -2.15
C GLY A 103 -15.12 -20.27 -1.44
N ARG A 104 -14.46 -19.14 -1.70
CA ARG A 104 -13.13 -18.86 -1.12
C ARG A 104 -13.23 -18.56 0.37
N ASN A 105 -12.52 -19.31 1.20
CA ASN A 105 -12.38 -19.03 2.62
C ASN A 105 -11.36 -17.88 2.81
N ARG A 106 -11.68 -16.91 3.67
CA ARG A 106 -10.77 -15.77 3.98
C ARG A 106 -9.46 -16.20 4.64
N LEU A 107 -9.45 -17.31 5.40
CA LEU A 107 -8.26 -17.86 6.03
C LEU A 107 -7.34 -18.49 4.98
N ASP A 108 -7.90 -19.30 4.07
CA ASP A 108 -7.13 -19.91 2.99
C ASP A 108 -6.59 -18.86 2.03
N PHE A 109 -7.39 -17.83 1.74
CA PHE A 109 -6.90 -16.69 0.97
C PHE A 109 -5.75 -15.95 1.66
N LEU A 110 -5.82 -15.75 2.98
CA LEU A 110 -4.71 -15.15 3.73
C LEU A 110 -3.45 -16.03 3.69
N ARG A 111 -3.60 -17.36 3.77
CA ARG A 111 -2.48 -18.30 3.65
C ARG A 111 -1.84 -18.22 2.27
N GLU A 112 -2.66 -18.24 1.22
CA GLU A 112 -2.24 -18.05 -0.18
C GLU A 112 -1.47 -16.74 -0.34
N MET A 113 -2.01 -15.62 0.17
CA MET A 113 -1.33 -14.32 0.15
C MET A 113 0.02 -14.37 0.85
N LYS A 114 0.12 -14.99 2.02
CA LYS A 114 1.40 -15.10 2.75
C LYS A 114 2.44 -15.91 1.98
N THR A 115 2.03 -17.06 1.44
CA THR A 115 2.89 -17.92 0.63
C THR A 115 3.40 -17.18 -0.60
N ASP A 116 2.49 -16.49 -1.32
CA ASP A 116 2.87 -15.74 -2.51
C ASP A 116 3.80 -14.58 -2.18
N LEU A 117 3.56 -13.86 -1.08
CA LEU A 117 4.45 -12.78 -0.64
C LEU A 117 5.84 -13.29 -0.25
N ALA A 118 5.94 -14.45 0.38
CA ALA A 118 7.24 -15.09 0.64
C ALA A 118 7.96 -15.44 -0.67
N GLU A 119 7.24 -15.97 -1.67
CA GLU A 119 7.78 -16.23 -2.99
C GLU A 119 8.19 -14.93 -3.72
N VAL A 120 7.45 -13.83 -3.53
CA VAL A 120 7.83 -12.50 -4.06
C VAL A 120 9.16 -12.03 -3.47
N LEU A 121 9.33 -12.15 -2.15
CA LEU A 121 10.60 -11.78 -1.50
C LEU A 121 11.75 -12.68 -1.97
N ARG A 122 11.49 -13.96 -2.25
CA ARG A 122 12.48 -14.85 -2.86
C ARG A 122 12.81 -14.46 -4.31
N LEU A 123 11.80 -14.03 -5.08
CA LEU A 123 11.91 -13.61 -6.48
C LEU A 123 12.67 -12.29 -6.63
N LEU A 124 12.52 -11.41 -5.63
CA LEU A 124 12.99 -10.02 -5.60
C LEU A 124 13.64 -9.72 -4.23
N PRO A 125 14.81 -10.31 -3.93
CA PRO A 125 15.37 -10.34 -2.57
C PRO A 125 15.82 -8.98 -2.02
N ARG A 126 16.04 -7.98 -2.89
CA ARG A 126 16.46 -6.62 -2.50
C ARG A 126 15.31 -5.61 -2.52
N THR A 127 14.09 -6.06 -2.80
CA THR A 127 12.92 -5.20 -2.98
C THR A 127 12.16 -5.05 -1.67
N ARG A 128 11.84 -3.82 -1.30
CA ARG A 128 10.90 -3.54 -0.20
C ARG A 128 9.47 -3.72 -0.67
N LEU A 129 8.66 -4.45 0.10
CA LEU A 129 7.29 -4.79 -0.28
C LEU A 129 6.28 -3.88 0.43
N LEU A 130 5.48 -3.16 -0.34
CA LEU A 130 4.39 -2.35 0.17
C LEU A 130 3.05 -2.95 -0.27
N PHE A 131 2.31 -3.48 0.69
CA PHE A 131 0.96 -3.96 0.45
C PHE A 131 -0.06 -2.87 0.78
N SER A 132 -0.87 -2.51 -0.21
CA SER A 132 -1.95 -1.54 0.00
C SER A 132 -3.23 -2.23 0.45
N SER A 133 -3.91 -1.63 1.42
CA SER A 133 -5.17 -2.17 1.93
C SER A 133 -6.24 -2.23 0.84
N ILE A 134 -7.03 -3.30 0.86
CA ILE A 134 -8.12 -3.49 -0.11
C ILE A 134 -9.19 -2.42 0.13
N LEU A 135 -9.50 -1.63 -0.91
CA LEU A 135 -10.46 -0.54 -0.83
C LEU A 135 -11.90 -1.05 -0.69
N PRO A 136 -12.77 -0.35 0.07
CA PRO A 136 -14.20 -0.60 0.04
C PRO A 136 -14.76 -0.30 -1.35
N ARG A 137 -15.85 -0.97 -1.74
CA ARG A 137 -16.54 -0.74 -3.01
C ARG A 137 -18.02 -0.46 -2.74
N LEU A 138 -18.59 0.47 -3.52
CA LEU A 138 -20.04 0.71 -3.51
C LEU A 138 -20.82 -0.52 -3.98
N ASN A 139 -20.28 -1.24 -4.96
CA ASN A 139 -20.82 -2.51 -5.42
C ASN A 139 -19.70 -3.52 -5.68
N TRP A 140 -19.84 -4.71 -5.13
CA TRP A 140 -18.96 -5.84 -5.41
C TRP A 140 -19.47 -6.57 -6.66
N ARG A 141 -18.99 -6.16 -7.83
CA ARG A 141 -19.33 -6.81 -9.11
C ARG A 141 -18.80 -8.25 -9.12
N GLY A 142 -19.62 -9.21 -9.55
CA GLY A 142 -19.29 -10.65 -9.49
C GLY A 142 -19.66 -11.31 -8.16
N GLN A 143 -20.57 -10.72 -7.39
CA GLN A 143 -21.27 -11.39 -6.28
C GLN A 143 -22.11 -12.54 -6.85
N ILE A 144 -21.56 -13.75 -6.87
CA ILE A 144 -22.30 -14.94 -7.30
C ILE A 144 -22.91 -15.66 -6.08
N ALA A 145 -22.31 -15.51 -4.87
CA ALA A 145 -22.76 -16.28 -3.69
C ALA A 145 -22.61 -15.63 -2.30
N ARG A 146 -22.12 -14.39 -2.19
CA ARG A 146 -21.99 -13.72 -0.89
C ARG A 146 -22.72 -12.39 -0.87
N SER A 147 -23.41 -12.11 0.24
CA SER A 147 -23.92 -10.77 0.49
C SER A 147 -22.77 -9.76 0.54
N ALA A 148 -23.01 -8.56 0.01
CA ALA A 148 -22.07 -7.44 0.05
C ALA A 148 -21.49 -7.21 1.46
N TYR A 149 -22.32 -7.40 2.48
CA TYR A 149 -21.92 -7.33 3.89
C TYR A 149 -20.88 -8.39 4.28
N GLY A 150 -21.03 -9.65 3.83
CA GLY A 150 -20.06 -10.72 4.09
C GLY A 150 -18.71 -10.49 3.40
N ILE A 151 -18.72 -9.93 2.20
CA ILE A 151 -17.51 -9.52 1.46
C ILE A 151 -16.80 -8.38 2.21
N GLU A 152 -17.54 -7.36 2.63
CA GLU A 152 -17.00 -6.22 3.37
C GLU A 152 -16.40 -6.64 4.72
N ARG A 153 -17.06 -7.56 5.44
CA ARG A 153 -16.52 -8.17 6.66
C ARG A 153 -15.19 -8.88 6.38
N SER A 154 -15.11 -9.64 5.29
CA SER A 154 -13.90 -10.36 4.89
C SER A 154 -12.77 -9.40 4.49
N ARG A 155 -13.09 -8.34 3.74
CA ARG A 155 -12.15 -7.26 3.39
C ARG A 155 -11.57 -6.60 4.63
N ARG A 156 -12.41 -6.16 5.57
CA ARG A 156 -11.96 -5.54 6.84
C ARG A 156 -11.10 -6.51 7.64
N TRP A 157 -11.49 -7.78 7.70
CA TRP A 157 -10.76 -8.82 8.40
C TRP A 157 -9.36 -9.05 7.81
N LEU A 158 -9.22 -9.03 6.48
CA LEU A 158 -7.95 -9.13 5.76
C LEU A 158 -7.09 -7.89 5.97
N ASN A 159 -7.64 -6.69 5.80
CA ASN A 159 -6.91 -5.44 6.00
C ASN A 159 -6.41 -5.28 7.46
N LYS A 160 -7.12 -5.83 8.45
CA LYS A 160 -6.63 -5.87 9.85
C LYS A 160 -5.43 -6.81 10.04
N ARG A 161 -5.25 -7.79 9.15
CA ARG A 161 -4.18 -8.80 9.20
C ARG A 161 -3.06 -8.52 8.20
N ASP A 162 -3.27 -7.58 7.28
CA ASP A 162 -2.25 -6.98 6.42
C ASP A 162 -1.06 -6.45 7.23
N CYS A 163 -1.30 -5.88 8.42
CA CYS A 163 -0.24 -5.45 9.33
C CYS A 163 0.70 -6.59 9.79
N ARG A 164 0.35 -7.86 9.57
CA ARG A 164 1.15 -9.04 9.94
C ARG A 164 1.65 -9.83 8.72
N LEU A 165 1.60 -9.21 7.53
CA LEU A 165 2.17 -9.80 6.33
C LEU A 165 3.67 -9.47 6.27
N PRO A 166 4.52 -10.43 5.87
CA PRO A 166 5.95 -10.20 5.75
C PRO A 166 6.22 -9.06 4.76
N GLY A 167 7.10 -8.14 5.14
CA GLY A 167 7.55 -7.04 4.29
C GLY A 167 6.96 -5.67 4.61
N ARG A 168 6.01 -5.53 5.53
CA ARG A 168 5.62 -4.19 6.02
C ARG A 168 6.66 -3.66 7.00
N GLU A 169 7.26 -2.53 6.65
CA GLU A 169 8.15 -1.70 7.47
C GLU A 169 7.44 -1.13 8.75
N THR A 170 6.18 -1.50 9.01
CA THR A 170 5.37 -0.97 10.11
C THR A 170 5.55 -1.67 11.45
N ASP A 171 6.09 -2.90 11.50
CA ASP A 171 6.28 -3.61 12.77
C ASP A 171 7.41 -2.97 13.60
N ALA A 172 8.45 -2.43 12.95
CA ALA A 172 9.49 -1.63 13.59
C ALA A 172 8.96 -0.29 14.13
N LEU A 173 8.00 0.33 13.42
CA LEU A 173 7.40 1.61 13.79
C LEU A 173 6.45 1.48 14.98
N ARG A 174 5.68 0.38 15.08
CA ARG A 174 4.76 0.15 16.20
C ARG A 174 5.51 -0.19 17.49
N SER A 175 6.56 -1.00 17.42
CA SER A 175 7.40 -1.35 18.58
C SER A 175 8.20 -0.15 19.11
N SER A 176 8.69 0.73 18.22
CA SER A 176 9.39 1.97 18.61
C SER A 176 8.47 3.04 19.22
N LEU A 177 7.18 3.03 18.90
CA LEU A 177 6.19 3.97 19.45
C LEU A 177 5.63 3.52 20.81
N GLU A 178 5.67 2.23 21.13
CA GLU A 178 5.19 1.71 22.42
C GLU A 178 6.26 1.78 23.55
N HIS A 179 7.51 2.17 23.25
CA HIS A 179 8.63 2.20 24.22
C HIS A 179 9.27 3.57 24.50
N ARG A 180 8.64 4.70 24.12
CA ARG A 180 9.13 6.02 24.53
C ARG A 180 8.26 6.61 25.64
N PRO A 181 8.79 6.86 26.86
CA PRO A 181 8.09 7.71 27.80
C PRO A 181 7.94 9.10 27.17
N VAL A 182 6.75 9.68 27.30
CA VAL A 182 6.48 11.07 26.93
C VAL A 182 7.44 11.94 27.73
N ALA A 183 8.46 12.49 27.08
CA ALA A 183 9.25 13.55 27.67
C ALA A 183 8.33 14.77 27.82
N SER A 184 8.01 15.09 29.07
CA SER A 184 7.35 16.33 29.47
C SER A 184 8.17 17.52 28.93
N VAL A 185 7.63 18.21 27.93
CA VAL A 185 8.17 19.48 27.47
C VAL A 185 7.83 20.54 28.52
N GLN A 186 8.75 20.77 29.46
CA GLN A 186 8.80 22.02 30.19
C GLN A 186 9.32 23.10 29.23
N GLY A 187 8.60 24.22 29.12
CA GLY A 187 9.11 25.40 28.39
C GLY A 187 8.14 26.11 27.46
N TRP A 188 6.83 25.88 27.53
CA TRP A 188 5.86 26.75 26.85
C TRP A 188 5.09 27.60 27.87
N SER A 189 5.41 28.89 27.94
CA SER A 189 4.56 29.92 28.57
C SER A 189 3.66 30.56 27.51
N PRO A 190 2.34 30.67 27.75
CA PRO A 190 1.43 31.39 26.84
C PRO A 190 1.77 32.89 26.79
N PRO A 191 1.57 33.57 25.64
CA PRO A 191 1.68 35.03 25.59
C PRO A 191 0.51 35.68 26.33
N GLU A 192 0.80 36.75 27.08
CA GLU A 192 -0.19 37.52 27.83
C GLU A 192 -1.27 38.15 26.92
N PRO A 193 -2.51 38.26 27.41
CA PRO A 193 -3.57 38.92 26.69
C PRO A 193 -3.30 40.43 26.62
N ARG A 194 -3.24 40.96 25.39
CA ARG A 194 -3.32 42.40 25.17
C ARG A 194 -4.70 42.88 25.63
N GLY A 195 -4.70 43.80 26.59
CA GLY A 195 -5.90 44.44 27.09
C GLY A 195 -6.52 45.38 26.05
N GLU A 196 -7.84 45.32 25.98
CA GLU A 196 -8.76 46.42 25.70
C GLU A 196 -9.92 46.31 26.70
#